data_AF-V4XZ77-F1
#
_entry.id   AF-V4XZ77-F1
#
_cell.length_a   1.000
_cell.length_b   1.000
_cell.length_c   1.000
_cell.angle_alpha   90.00
_cell.angle_beta   90.00
_cell.angle_gamma   90.00
#
_symmetry.space_group_name_H-M   'P 1'
#
loop_
_entity.id
_entity.type
_entity.pdbx_description
1 polymer ?
#
loop_
_entity_poly.entity_id
_entity_poly.type
_entity_poly.pdbx_seq_one_letter_code
_entity_poly.pdbx_strand_id
1 'polypeptide(L)'
;MSEVYKWVCRVSTAVGIFAAGLMFVAILVVCHMVFVRAVLNESSIWQTEFVTFALIAATFLGAPYILLTRGHVNVDLLPILLGESGRRRLAWLATLLSFGFCMVLFYSSVHWWWEAWELGLTTPTIWRARLWIPYLSLPVGLGLLCLQYAVDMWALAKGLSSPFAPIVTNDSVPQESAA
;
A
#
# COMPACT_ATOMS: atom_id res chain seq x y z
N MET A 1 -13.26 -9.25 -18.72
CA MET A 1 -13.02 -7.92 -18.10
C MET A 1 -13.27 -7.91 -16.59
N SER A 2 -14.24 -8.67 -16.07
CA SER A 2 -14.27 -9.05 -14.64
C SER A 2 -12.96 -9.69 -14.17
N GLU A 3 -12.32 -10.47 -15.04
CA GLU A 3 -11.07 -11.15 -14.71
C GLU A 3 -9.91 -10.18 -14.46
N VAL A 4 -9.75 -9.10 -15.24
CA VAL A 4 -8.68 -8.12 -15.02
C VAL A 4 -8.83 -7.43 -13.66
N TYR A 5 -10.06 -7.02 -13.32
CA TYR A 5 -10.36 -6.45 -12.00
C TYR A 5 -10.00 -7.43 -10.87
N LYS A 6 -10.45 -8.69 -10.96
CA LYS A 6 -10.15 -9.72 -9.97
C LYS A 6 -8.65 -10.01 -9.88
N TRP A 7 -7.95 -10.02 -11.01
CA TRP A 7 -6.50 -10.22 -11.06
C TRP A 7 -5.76 -9.11 -10.32
N VAL A 8 -6.09 -7.85 -10.58
CA VAL A 8 -5.50 -6.71 -9.88
C VAL A 8 -5.79 -6.77 -8.39
N CYS A 9 -7.03 -7.05 -7.98
CA CYS A 9 -7.38 -7.20 -6.56
C CYS A 9 -6.61 -8.36 -5.89
N ARG A 10 -6.44 -9.50 -6.57
CA ARG A 10 -5.65 -10.63 -6.05
C ARG A 10 -4.18 -10.27 -5.89
N VAL A 11 -3.59 -9.58 -6.86
CA VAL A 11 -2.20 -9.14 -6.77
C VAL A 11 -2.03 -8.15 -5.63
N SER A 12 -2.89 -7.13 -5.53
CA SER A 12 -2.87 -6.16 -4.42
C SER A 12 -3.01 -6.86 -3.05
N THR A 13 -3.87 -7.88 -2.95
CA THR A 13 -4.03 -8.67 -1.72
C THR A 13 -2.82 -9.52 -1.41
N ALA A 14 -2.24 -10.21 -2.40
CA ALA A 14 -1.04 -11.02 -2.21
C ALA A 14 0.16 -10.17 -1.76
N VAL A 15 0.32 -8.99 -2.36
CA VAL A 15 1.37 -8.03 -1.98
C VAL A 15 1.11 -7.46 -0.58
N GLY A 16 -0.15 -7.21 -0.21
CA GLY A 16 -0.54 -6.84 1.16
C GLY A 16 -0.19 -7.91 2.19
N ILE A 17 -0.46 -9.19 1.90
CA ILE A 17 -0.10 -10.32 2.78
C ILE A 17 1.43 -10.41 2.90
N PHE A 18 2.16 -10.25 1.80
CA PHE A 18 3.62 -10.22 1.82
C PHE A 18 4.16 -9.07 2.69
N ALA A 19 3.59 -7.87 2.56
CA ALA A 19 3.94 -6.72 3.39
C ALA A 19 3.67 -6.98 4.88
N ALA A 20 2.54 -7.60 5.23
CA ALA A 20 2.23 -7.99 6.60
C ALA A 20 3.23 -9.04 7.15
N GLY A 21 3.62 -10.02 6.33
CA GLY A 21 4.67 -10.97 6.67
C GLY A 21 6.01 -10.28 6.92
N LEU A 22 6.36 -9.29 6.10
CA LEU A 22 7.59 -8.51 6.26
C LEU A 22 7.59 -7.68 7.55
N MET A 23 6.44 -7.09 7.92
CA MET A 23 6.25 -6.43 9.23
C MET A 23 6.45 -7.41 10.38
N PHE A 24 5.87 -8.60 10.29
CA PHE A 24 6.00 -9.61 11.34
C PHE A 24 7.48 -10.02 11.53
N VAL A 25 8.21 -10.24 10.43
CA VAL A 25 9.66 -10.52 10.48
C VAL A 25 10.42 -9.35 11.09
N ALA A 26 10.08 -8.10 10.77
CA ALA A 26 10.70 -6.93 11.38
C ALA A 26 10.49 -6.91 12.91
N ILE A 27 9.29 -7.23 13.38
CA ILE A 27 9.00 -7.35 14.82
C ILE A 27 9.87 -8.44 15.47
N LEU A 28 9.98 -9.61 14.85
CA LEU A 28 10.84 -10.68 15.36
C LEU A 28 12.31 -10.27 15.45
N VAL A 29 12.82 -9.53 14.46
CA VAL A 29 14.19 -9.01 14.48
C VAL A 29 14.38 -7.99 15.59
N VAL A 30 13.39 -7.13 15.86
CA VAL A 30 13.43 -6.19 17.00
C VAL A 30 13.40 -6.95 18.33
N CYS A 31 12.54 -7.96 18.48
CA CYS A 31 12.53 -8.79 19.69
C CYS A 31 13.87 -9.48 19.91
N HIS A 32 14.47 -10.02 18.86
CA HIS A 32 15.81 -10.61 18.90
C HIS A 32 16.89 -9.58 19.25
N MET A 33 16.82 -8.37 18.68
CA MET A 33 17.73 -7.26 19.01
C MET A 33 17.66 -6.92 20.51
N VAL A 34 16.46 -6.84 21.08
CA VAL A 34 16.29 -6.60 22.53
C VAL A 34 16.86 -7.74 23.35
N PHE A 35 16.64 -8.99 22.95
CA PHE A 35 17.18 -10.16 23.63
C PHE A 35 18.71 -10.19 23.64
N VAL A 36 19.35 -10.02 22.48
CA VAL A 36 20.82 -9.99 22.36
C VAL A 36 21.40 -8.86 23.20
N ARG A 37 20.78 -7.68 23.17
CA ARG A 37 21.25 -6.54 23.94
C ARG A 37 21.10 -6.73 25.45
N ALA A 38 19.99 -7.31 25.90
CA ALA A 38 19.71 -7.48 27.32
C ALA A 38 20.46 -8.66 27.96
N VAL A 39 20.67 -9.75 27.21
CA VAL A 39 21.27 -10.98 27.73
C VAL A 39 22.75 -11.10 27.38
N LEU A 40 23.12 -10.77 26.14
CA LEU A 40 24.50 -10.93 25.63
C LEU A 40 25.30 -9.63 25.72
N ASN A 41 24.66 -8.51 26.03
CA ASN A 41 25.27 -7.17 26.16
C ASN A 41 26.03 -6.69 24.89
N GLU A 42 25.67 -7.26 23.73
CA GLU A 42 26.20 -6.88 22.42
C GLU A 42 25.13 -6.14 21.59
N SER A 43 25.57 -5.34 20.62
CA SER A 43 24.70 -4.62 19.70
C SER A 43 25.11 -4.89 18.26
N SER A 44 24.22 -5.48 17.45
CA SER A 44 24.51 -5.82 16.06
C SER A 44 23.91 -4.78 15.09
N ILE A 45 24.74 -4.20 14.24
CA ILE A 45 24.38 -3.07 13.36
C ILE A 45 23.41 -3.46 12.23
N TRP A 46 23.43 -4.70 11.76
CA TRP A 46 22.58 -5.15 10.64
C TRP A 46 21.09 -5.18 10.98
N GLN A 47 20.74 -5.34 12.26
CA GLN A 47 19.35 -5.49 12.71
C GLN A 47 18.55 -4.22 12.48
N THR A 48 19.11 -3.06 12.86
CA THR A 48 18.45 -1.75 12.71
C THR A 48 18.19 -1.43 11.24
N GLU A 49 19.17 -1.69 10.38
CA GLU A 49 19.03 -1.42 8.95
C GLU A 49 18.05 -2.38 8.28
N PHE A 50 18.11 -3.67 8.62
CA PHE A 50 17.13 -4.64 8.12
C PHE A 50 15.69 -4.24 8.50
N VAL A 51 15.45 -3.88 9.77
CA VAL A 51 14.13 -3.44 10.24
C VAL A 51 13.69 -2.17 9.51
N THR A 52 14.60 -1.22 9.30
CA THR A 52 14.30 0.01 8.55
C THR A 52 13.87 -0.31 7.12
N PHE A 53 14.60 -1.18 6.41
CA PHE A 53 14.26 -1.59 5.06
C PHE A 53 12.96 -2.40 4.97
N ALA A 54 12.73 -3.28 5.94
CA ALA A 54 11.51 -4.05 6.05
C ALA A 54 10.29 -3.15 6.27
N LEU A 55 10.40 -2.13 7.13
CA LEU A 55 9.34 -1.14 7.38
C LEU A 55 9.05 -0.29 6.13
N ILE A 56 10.08 0.18 5.44
CA ILE A 56 9.94 0.93 4.18
C ILE A 56 9.18 0.06 3.16
N ALA A 57 9.66 -1.16 2.93
CA ALA A 57 9.05 -2.06 1.97
C ALA A 57 7.62 -2.43 2.35
N ALA A 58 7.34 -2.73 3.61
CA ALA A 58 5.99 -3.03 4.08
C ALA A 58 5.03 -1.84 3.91
N THR A 59 5.50 -0.61 4.11
CA THR A 59 4.68 0.60 3.96
C THR A 59 4.23 0.78 2.51
N PHE A 60 5.17 0.71 1.57
CA PHE A 60 4.86 0.95 0.15
C PHE A 60 4.15 -0.23 -0.51
N LEU A 61 4.51 -1.47 -0.16
CA LEU A 61 3.84 -2.66 -0.67
C LEU A 61 2.44 -2.85 -0.05
N GLY A 62 2.22 -2.40 1.19
CA GLY A 62 0.91 -2.45 1.84
C GLY A 62 -0.08 -1.39 1.34
N ALA A 63 0.39 -0.26 0.82
CA ALA A 63 -0.44 0.84 0.33
C ALA A 63 -1.56 0.43 -0.67
N PRO A 64 -1.30 -0.35 -1.74
CA PRO A 64 -2.36 -0.75 -2.68
C PRO A 64 -3.46 -1.61 -2.03
N TYR A 65 -3.11 -2.42 -1.02
CA TYR A 65 -4.10 -3.22 -0.29
C TYR A 65 -5.02 -2.34 0.56
N ILE A 66 -4.49 -1.33 1.24
CA ILE A 66 -5.29 -0.38 2.06
C ILE A 66 -6.24 0.43 1.17
N LEU A 67 -5.79 0.82 -0.03
CA LEU A 67 -6.63 1.49 -1.01
C LEU A 67 -7.79 0.58 -1.44
N LEU A 68 -7.50 -0.70 -1.72
CA LEU A 68 -8.51 -1.70 -2.09
C LEU A 68 -9.57 -1.89 -0.99
N THR A 69 -9.15 -1.99 0.27
CA THR A 69 -10.08 -2.11 1.40
C THR A 69 -10.79 -0.82 1.73
N ARG A 70 -10.50 0.28 1.00
CA ARG A 70 -10.99 1.64 1.29
C ARG A 70 -10.77 2.02 2.76
N GLY A 71 -9.65 1.58 3.32
CA GLY A 71 -9.29 1.81 4.73
C GLY A 71 -8.86 3.25 5.03
N HIS A 72 -8.79 4.11 4.02
CA HIS A 72 -8.67 5.54 4.23
C HIS A 72 -9.94 6.06 4.92
N VAL A 73 -9.78 6.89 5.95
CA VAL A 73 -10.89 7.62 6.57
C VAL A 73 -11.54 8.48 5.49
N ASN A 74 -12.56 7.93 4.83
CA ASN A 74 -13.33 8.67 3.87
C ASN A 74 -14.11 9.71 4.66
N VAL A 75 -13.93 10.97 4.28
CA VAL A 75 -14.79 12.04 4.77
C VAL A 75 -16.13 11.90 4.04
N ASP A 76 -16.90 10.88 4.42
CA ASP A 76 -18.22 10.59 3.86
C ASP A 76 -19.25 11.68 4.21
N LEU A 77 -18.87 12.65 5.04
CA LEU A 77 -19.70 13.81 5.38
C LEU A 77 -20.05 14.66 4.14
N LEU A 78 -19.08 14.95 3.27
CA LEU A 78 -19.31 15.75 2.05
C LEU A 78 -20.23 15.02 1.05
N PRO A 79 -20.03 13.72 0.77
CA PRO A 79 -20.94 12.90 -0.04
C PRO A 79 -22.38 12.81 0.48
N ILE A 80 -22.61 12.82 1.80
CA ILE A 80 -23.96 12.74 2.40
C ILE A 80 -24.73 14.05 2.19
N LEU A 81 -24.03 15.19 2.16
CA LEU A 81 -24.63 16.51 1.92
C LEU A 81 -24.94 16.78 0.44
N LEU A 82 -24.33 16.05 -0.50
CA LEU A 82 -24.51 16.21 -1.94
C LEU A 82 -25.37 15.09 -2.54
N GLY A 83 -26.36 15.45 -3.38
CA GLY A 83 -27.16 14.46 -4.14
C GLY A 83 -26.30 13.55 -5.03
N GLU A 84 -26.90 12.48 -5.58
CA GLU A 84 -26.19 11.40 -6.30
C GLU A 84 -25.23 11.88 -7.40
N SER A 85 -25.63 12.89 -8.17
CA SER A 85 -24.81 13.48 -9.24
C SER A 85 -23.58 14.24 -8.72
N GLY A 86 -23.68 14.89 -7.56
CA GLY A 86 -22.57 15.60 -6.92
C GLY A 86 -21.55 14.63 -6.34
N ARG A 87 -22.03 13.56 -5.69
CA ARG A 87 -21.21 12.47 -5.16
C ARG A 87 -20.35 11.81 -6.24
N ARG A 88 -20.93 11.56 -7.42
CA ARG A 88 -20.21 10.94 -8.54
C ARG A 88 -19.13 11.85 -9.13
N ARG A 89 -19.39 13.16 -9.25
CA ARG A 89 -18.39 14.14 -9.71
C ARG A 89 -17.23 14.29 -8.73
N LEU A 90 -17.53 14.34 -7.43
CA LEU A 90 -16.52 14.43 -6.38
C LEU A 90 -15.60 13.20 -6.38
N ALA A 91 -16.18 12.00 -6.46
CA ALA A 91 -15.41 10.76 -6.56
C ALA A 91 -14.49 10.74 -7.79
N TRP A 92 -14.97 11.25 -8.92
CA TRP A 92 -14.18 11.37 -10.14
C TRP A 92 -13.00 12.31 -9.97
N LEU A 93 -13.23 13.51 -9.44
CA LEU A 93 -12.17 14.50 -9.19
C LEU A 93 -11.15 13.98 -8.19
N ALA A 94 -11.60 13.37 -7.08
CA ALA A 94 -10.72 12.80 -6.07
C ALA A 94 -9.85 11.68 -6.65
N THR A 95 -10.45 10.74 -7.40
CA THR A 95 -9.72 9.64 -8.03
C THR A 95 -8.70 10.16 -9.05
N LEU A 96 -9.08 11.15 -9.86
CA LEU A 96 -8.20 11.73 -10.88
C LEU A 96 -7.01 12.46 -10.24
N LEU A 97 -7.25 13.27 -9.21
CA LEU A 97 -6.21 14.01 -8.50
C LEU A 97 -5.25 13.06 -7.78
N SER A 98 -5.77 12.06 -7.09
CA SER A 98 -4.97 11.02 -6.43
C SER A 98 -4.15 10.20 -7.43
N PHE A 99 -4.73 9.82 -8.57
CA PHE A 99 -4.01 9.11 -9.63
C PHE A 99 -2.87 9.96 -10.21
N GLY A 100 -3.12 11.24 -10.49
CA GLY A 100 -2.09 12.16 -10.97
C GLY A 100 -0.93 12.30 -9.98
N PHE A 101 -1.23 12.46 -8.69
CA PHE A 101 -0.23 12.51 -7.64
C PHE A 101 0.58 11.20 -7.54
N CYS A 102 -0.09 10.05 -7.58
CA CYS A 102 0.58 8.74 -7.55
C CYS A 102 1.50 8.53 -8.76
N MET A 103 1.11 8.98 -9.95
CA MET A 103 1.95 8.90 -11.16
C MET A 103 3.23 9.72 -11.02
N VAL A 104 3.16 10.92 -10.45
CA VAL A 104 4.37 11.74 -10.18
C VAL A 104 5.28 11.03 -9.18
N LEU A 105 4.73 10.48 -8.10
CA LEU A 105 5.53 9.72 -7.13
C LEU A 105 6.15 8.46 -7.73
N PHE A 106 5.42 7.74 -8.57
CA PHE A 106 5.94 6.56 -9.27
C PHE A 106 7.11 6.92 -10.18
N TYR A 107 6.96 7.98 -11.00
CA TYR A 107 8.05 8.45 -11.87
C TYR A 107 9.30 8.83 -11.07
N SER A 108 9.14 9.63 -10.02
CA SER A 108 10.26 10.01 -9.14
C SER A 108 10.90 8.78 -8.48
N SER A 109 10.09 7.82 -8.03
CA SER A 109 10.60 6.60 -7.38
C SER A 109 11.42 5.72 -8.32
N VAL A 110 11.02 5.61 -9.59
CA VAL A 110 11.80 4.90 -10.60
C VAL A 110 13.13 5.60 -10.85
N HIS A 111 13.13 6.93 -10.93
CA HIS A 111 14.35 7.71 -11.11
C HIS A 111 15.34 7.50 -9.94
N TRP A 112 14.85 7.55 -8.70
CA TRP A 112 15.66 7.35 -7.49
C TRP A 112 16.21 5.92 -7.40
N TRP A 113 15.40 4.94 -7.76
CA TRP A 113 15.85 3.55 -7.81
C TRP A 113 16.93 3.33 -8.87
N TRP A 114 16.75 3.91 -10.05
CA TRP A 114 17.73 3.82 -11.14
C TRP A 114 19.06 4.45 -10.75
N GLU A 115 19.02 5.65 -10.18
CA GLU A 115 20.22 6.34 -9.68
C GLU A 115 20.94 5.52 -8.60
N ALA A 116 20.19 4.95 -7.65
CA ALA A 116 20.76 4.09 -6.61
C ALA A 116 21.40 2.81 -7.17
N TRP A 117 20.86 2.26 -8.25
CA TRP A 117 21.42 1.09 -8.94
C TRP A 117 22.71 1.45 -9.68
N GLU A 118 22.68 2.52 -10.48
CA GLU A 118 23.79 2.95 -11.34
C GLU A 118 24.99 3.42 -10.53
N LEU A 119 24.75 4.21 -9.48
CA LEU A 119 25.81 4.69 -8.57
C LEU A 119 26.25 3.63 -7.55
N GLY A 120 25.58 2.47 -7.51
CA GLY A 120 25.87 1.40 -6.56
C GLY A 120 25.81 1.84 -5.10
N LEU A 121 24.84 2.70 -4.76
CA LEU A 121 24.76 3.32 -3.44
C LEU A 121 24.64 2.26 -2.34
N THR A 122 25.50 2.38 -1.34
CA THR A 122 25.48 1.54 -0.13
C THR A 122 25.26 2.39 1.11
N THR A 123 24.67 1.80 2.15
CA THR A 123 24.48 2.53 3.40
C THR A 123 25.84 2.86 4.03
N PRO A 124 25.95 4.00 4.74
CA PRO A 124 27.21 4.47 5.34
C PRO A 124 27.61 3.68 6.59
N THR A 125 27.05 2.48 6.78
CA THR A 125 27.30 1.61 7.94
C THR A 125 28.30 0.51 7.61
N ILE A 126 28.76 -0.19 8.64
CA ILE A 126 29.67 -1.35 8.51
C ILE A 126 29.03 -2.47 7.67
N TRP A 127 27.69 -2.57 7.66
CA TRP A 127 26.97 -3.59 6.89
C TRP A 127 26.98 -3.32 5.38
N ARG A 128 27.17 -2.07 4.95
CA ARG A 128 27.24 -1.64 3.54
C ARG A 128 26.13 -2.24 2.69
N ALA A 129 24.90 -2.20 3.19
CA ALA A 129 23.76 -2.75 2.47
C ALA A 129 23.49 -1.94 1.20
N ARG A 130 23.12 -2.63 0.12
CA ARG A 130 22.86 -2.00 -1.18
C ARG A 130 21.48 -1.34 -1.18
N LEU A 131 21.41 -0.03 -1.38
CA LEU A 131 20.17 0.75 -1.27
C LEU A 131 19.15 0.42 -2.37
N TRP A 132 19.59 -0.11 -3.51
CA TRP A 132 18.69 -0.44 -4.61
C TRP A 132 17.62 -1.46 -4.21
N ILE A 133 17.88 -2.34 -3.23
CA ILE A 133 16.94 -3.36 -2.77
C ILE A 133 15.75 -2.72 -2.04
N PRO A 134 15.94 -1.96 -0.94
CA PRO A 134 14.83 -1.26 -0.30
C PRO A 134 14.18 -0.24 -1.23
N TYR A 135 14.95 0.43 -2.09
CA TYR A 135 14.40 1.40 -3.03
C TYR A 135 13.51 0.75 -4.09
N LEU A 136 13.68 -0.54 -4.40
CA LEU A 136 12.84 -1.25 -5.37
C LEU A 136 11.39 -1.42 -4.86
N SER A 137 11.17 -1.43 -3.54
CA SER A 137 9.81 -1.49 -2.99
C SER A 137 8.98 -0.24 -3.30
N LEU A 138 9.60 0.92 -3.51
CA LEU A 138 8.95 2.18 -3.87
C LEU A 138 8.27 2.12 -5.24
N PRO A 139 8.99 1.90 -6.37
CA PRO A 139 8.38 1.81 -7.69
C PRO A 139 7.43 0.61 -7.77
N VAL A 140 7.72 -0.52 -7.12
CA VAL A 140 6.80 -1.67 -7.13
C VAL A 140 5.49 -1.34 -6.43
N GLY A 141 5.53 -0.82 -5.21
CA GLY A 141 4.33 -0.47 -4.44
C GLY A 141 3.51 0.63 -5.11
N LEU A 142 4.17 1.70 -5.57
CA LEU A 142 3.51 2.81 -6.26
C LEU A 142 2.98 2.42 -7.65
N GLY A 143 3.67 1.54 -8.37
CA GLY A 143 3.19 1.03 -9.66
C GLY A 143 1.90 0.22 -9.51
N LEU A 144 1.84 -0.64 -8.48
CA LEU A 144 0.62 -1.36 -8.11
C LEU A 144 -0.50 -0.40 -7.67
N LEU A 145 -0.17 0.64 -6.91
CA LEU A 145 -1.13 1.66 -6.49
C LEU A 145 -1.71 2.42 -7.69
N CYS A 146 -0.88 2.82 -8.66
CA CYS A 146 -1.32 3.42 -9.91
C CYS A 146 -2.25 2.49 -10.70
N LEU A 147 -1.93 1.18 -10.75
CA LEU A 147 -2.79 0.19 -11.40
C LEU A 147 -4.15 0.07 -10.70
N GLN A 148 -4.17 0.08 -9.37
CA GLN A 148 -5.41 0.06 -8.58
C GLN A 148 -6.28 1.30 -8.88
N TYR A 149 -5.69 2.49 -8.88
CA TYR A 149 -6.40 3.73 -9.24
C TYR A 149 -6.93 3.71 -10.68
N ALA A 150 -6.17 3.17 -11.65
CA ALA A 150 -6.63 3.05 -13.03
C ALA A 150 -7.86 2.14 -13.14
N VAL A 151 -7.88 1.04 -12.37
CA VAL A 151 -9.02 0.12 -12.29
C VAL A 151 -10.23 0.78 -11.63
N ASP A 152 -10.04 1.51 -10.53
CA ASP A 152 -11.12 2.22 -9.84
C ASP A 152 -11.72 3.32 -10.71
N MET A 153 -10.88 4.06 -11.43
CA MET A 153 -11.29 5.09 -12.38
C MET A 153 -12.14 4.48 -13.51
N TRP A 154 -11.77 3.31 -14.02
CA TRP A 154 -12.54 2.58 -15.02
C TRP A 154 -13.87 2.05 -14.48
N ALA A 155 -13.90 1.53 -13.25
CA ALA A 155 -15.12 1.07 -12.60
C ALA A 155 -16.13 2.22 -12.41
N LEU A 156 -15.63 3.41 -12.05
CA LEU A 156 -16.43 4.63 -11.90
C LEU A 156 -17.01 5.13 -13.24
N ALA A 157 -16.25 4.98 -14.33
CA ALA A 157 -16.70 5.30 -15.69
C ALA A 157 -17.87 4.44 -16.14
N LYS A 158 -17.82 3.14 -15.85
CA LYS A 158 -18.90 2.21 -16.19
C LYS A 158 -20.10 2.30 -15.24
N GLY A 159 -20.02 3.06 -14.16
CA GLY A 159 -21.07 3.17 -13.16
C GLY A 159 -21.32 1.87 -12.39
N LEU A 160 -20.36 0.94 -12.40
CA LEU A 160 -20.48 -0.38 -11.79
C LEU A 160 -20.24 -0.37 -10.28
N SER A 161 -19.61 0.68 -9.74
CA SER A 161 -19.26 0.81 -8.33
C SER A 161 -19.94 2.02 -7.69
N SER A 162 -20.65 1.81 -6.58
CA SER A 162 -21.04 2.90 -5.68
C SER A 162 -19.75 3.55 -5.14
N PRO A 163 -19.50 4.85 -5.37
CA PRO A 163 -18.17 5.42 -5.19
C PRO A 163 -17.68 5.49 -3.74
N PHE A 164 -18.45 5.00 -2.76
CA PHE A 164 -18.19 5.09 -1.31
C PHE A 164 -18.75 3.90 -0.51
N ALA A 165 -19.23 2.81 -1.15
CA ALA A 165 -19.73 1.68 -0.39
C ALA A 165 -18.56 0.90 0.26
N PRO A 166 -18.56 0.66 1.58
CA PRO A 166 -17.70 -0.34 2.17
C PRO A 166 -18.03 -1.69 1.55
N ILE A 167 -17.03 -2.57 1.39
CA ILE A 167 -17.32 -3.98 1.16
C ILE A 167 -17.88 -4.51 2.48
N VAL A 168 -19.21 -4.46 2.62
CA VAL A 168 -19.90 -5.17 3.70
C VAL A 168 -19.73 -6.65 3.39
N THR A 169 -18.79 -7.30 4.08
CA THR A 169 -18.82 -8.76 4.24
C THR A 169 -20.19 -9.09 4.82
N ASN A 170 -20.91 -9.98 4.16
CA ASN A 170 -22.32 -10.31 4.40
C ASN A 170 -22.55 -11.07 5.72
N ASP A 171 -21.84 -10.69 6.79
CA ASP A 171 -21.77 -11.40 8.07
C ASP A 171 -22.28 -10.54 9.25
N SER A 172 -22.61 -9.26 9.04
CA SER A 172 -23.07 -8.34 10.10
C SER A 172 -24.53 -7.88 9.99
N VAL A 173 -25.31 -8.44 9.06
CA VAL A 173 -26.77 -8.29 9.05
C VAL A 173 -27.36 -9.61 9.56
N PRO A 174 -27.90 -9.66 10.80
CA PRO A 174 -28.80 -10.75 11.16
C PRO A 174 -29.90 -10.81 10.10
N GLN A 175 -30.00 -11.94 9.41
CA GLN A 175 -31.14 -12.31 8.58
C GLN A 175 -32.34 -12.54 9.51
N GLU A 176 -32.80 -11.49 10.21
CA GLU A 176 -33.96 -11.58 11.07
C GLU A 176 -35.21 -11.20 10.28
N SER A 177 -35.76 -12.25 9.68
CA SER A 177 -37.19 -12.54 9.62
C SER A 177 -38.09 -11.50 8.94
N ALA A 178 -38.27 -11.72 7.64
CA ALA A 178 -39.62 -11.65 7.09
C ALA A 178 -40.52 -12.64 7.85
N ALA A 179 -41.37 -12.12 8.73
CA ALA A 179 -42.59 -12.74 9.23
C ALA A 179 -43.62 -11.63 9.49
#